data_AF-A0A9P8BY38-F1
#
_entry.id   AF-A0A9P8BY38-F1
#
_cell.length_a   1.000
_cell.length_b   1.000
_cell.length_c   1.000
_cell.angle_alpha   90.00
_cell.angle_beta   90.00
_cell.angle_gamma   90.00
#
_symmetry.space_group_name_H-M   'P 1'
#
loop_
_entity.id
_entity.type
_entity.pdbx_description
1 polymer ?
#
loop_
_entity_poly.entity_id
_entity_poly.type
_entity_poly.pdbx_seq_one_letter_code
_entity_poly.pdbx_strand_id
1 'polypeptide(L)'
;MNEKRRRRRESHNAVERRRRDNINEKIQELSTLLPEIYVDSANKPNKGVILRKSVDYIRHLQQLVTSQNNRNQELEAQLRARNGAGSTGDENNANGVNGAGPGPQLQQDFGMMRIVSGGGNGGQN
;
A
#
# COMPACT_ATOMS: atom_id res chain seq x y z
N MET A 1 -3.16 -38.98 38.68
CA MET A 1 -4.22 -38.07 38.17
C MET A 1 -3.87 -36.58 38.29
N ASN A 2 -3.41 -36.09 39.45
CA ASN A 2 -3.11 -34.67 39.68
C ASN A 2 -1.98 -34.10 38.80
N GLU A 3 -0.94 -34.89 38.54
CA GLU A 3 0.21 -34.48 37.73
C GLU A 3 -0.16 -34.23 36.26
N LYS A 4 -1.02 -35.08 35.67
CA LYS A 4 -1.52 -34.90 34.30
C LYS A 4 -2.38 -33.63 34.17
N ARG A 5 -3.17 -33.31 35.20
CA ARG A 5 -3.98 -32.08 35.24
C ARG A 5 -3.09 -30.84 35.42
N ARG A 6 -2.03 -30.93 36.22
CA ARG A 6 -1.03 -29.86 36.42
C ARG A 6 -0.31 -29.53 35.11
N ARG A 7 0.25 -30.54 34.43
CA ARG A 7 0.94 -30.37 33.14
C ARG A 7 0.06 -29.75 32.06
N ARG A 8 -1.23 -30.11 32.02
CA ARG A 8 -2.20 -29.48 31.10
C ARG A 8 -2.38 -27.99 31.36
N ARG A 9 -2.48 -27.57 32.64
CA ARG A 9 -2.59 -26.15 33.00
C ARG A 9 -1.30 -25.40 32.69
N GLU A 10 -0.15 -25.99 32.98
CA GLU A 10 1.16 -25.38 32.69
C GLU A 10 1.35 -25.14 31.18
N SER A 11 1.04 -26.15 30.37
CA SER A 11 1.06 -26.03 28.91
C SER A 11 0.10 -24.94 28.41
N HIS A 12 -1.14 -24.94 28.90
CA HIS A 12 -2.11 -23.89 28.56
C HIS A 12 -1.61 -22.49 28.94
N ASN A 13 -1.07 -22.31 30.14
CA ASN A 13 -0.54 -21.04 30.61
C ASN A 13 0.67 -20.56 29.79
N ALA A 14 1.53 -21.50 29.35
CA ALA A 14 2.67 -21.19 28.50
C ALA A 14 2.23 -20.69 27.12
N VAL A 15 1.24 -21.35 26.50
CA VAL A 15 0.65 -20.94 25.22
C VAL A 15 0.02 -19.56 25.33
N GLU A 16 -0.79 -19.35 26.37
CA GLU A 16 -1.46 -18.07 26.61
C GLU A 16 -0.45 -16.93 26.81
N ARG A 17 0.62 -17.17 27.58
CA ARG A 17 1.72 -16.22 27.76
C ARG A 17 2.36 -15.87 26.42
N ARG A 18 2.75 -16.87 25.61
CA ARG A 18 3.37 -16.65 24.30
C ARG A 18 2.49 -15.80 23.37
N ARG A 19 1.19 -16.06 23.33
CA ARG A 19 0.25 -15.25 22.54
C ARG A 19 0.19 -13.80 23.05
N ARG A 20 0.16 -13.58 24.36
CA ARG A 20 0.20 -12.21 24.93
C ARG A 20 1.49 -11.49 24.59
N ASP A 21 2.62 -12.19 24.67
CA ASP A 21 3.94 -11.62 24.37
C ASP A 21 4.01 -11.21 22.90
N ASN A 22 3.56 -12.08 21.98
CA ASN A 22 3.50 -11.75 20.55
C ASN A 22 2.61 -10.53 20.25
N ILE A 23 1.44 -10.41 20.90
CA ILE A 23 0.58 -9.21 20.76
C ILE A 23 1.31 -7.97 21.26
N ASN A 24 1.99 -8.06 22.40
CA ASN A 24 2.71 -6.93 22.98
C ASN A 24 3.89 -6.49 22.10
N GLU A 25 4.62 -7.44 21.51
CA GLU A 25 5.71 -7.18 20.56
C GLU A 25 5.19 -6.40 19.35
N LYS A 26 4.05 -6.83 18.77
CA LYS A 26 3.46 -6.13 17.62
C LYS A 26 2.97 -4.73 17.95
N ILE A 27 2.41 -4.51 19.14
CA ILE A 27 2.07 -3.16 19.60
C ILE A 27 3.34 -2.31 19.76
N GLN A 28 4.43 -2.87 20.29
CA GLN A 28 5.67 -2.13 20.46
C GLN A 28 6.33 -1.80 19.11
N GLU A 29 6.32 -2.73 18.15
CA GLU A 29 6.79 -2.53 16.78
C GLU A 29 6.02 -1.38 16.11
N LEU A 30 4.68 -1.40 16.20
CA LEU A 30 3.85 -0.29 15.70
C LEU A 30 4.26 1.06 16.30
N SER A 31 4.58 1.11 17.60
CA SER A 31 5.05 2.34 18.24
C SER A 31 6.33 2.89 17.62
N THR A 32 7.23 2.04 17.10
CA THR A 32 8.49 2.47 16.47
C THR A 32 8.32 2.93 15.03
N LEU A 33 7.24 2.54 14.37
CA LEU A 33 6.91 2.95 13.00
C LEU A 33 6.13 4.27 12.96
N LEU A 34 5.63 4.74 14.10
CA LEU A 34 4.93 6.01 14.19
C LEU A 34 5.92 7.18 14.13
N PRO A 35 5.61 8.24 13.35
CA PRO A 35 6.38 9.48 13.38
C PRO A 35 6.41 10.08 14.79
N GLU A 36 7.54 10.69 15.16
CA GLU A 36 7.77 11.25 16.50
C GLU A 36 6.69 12.24 16.94
N ILE A 37 6.09 12.98 16.00
CA ILE A 37 4.96 13.90 16.26
C ILE A 37 3.72 13.22 16.85
N TYR A 38 3.58 11.90 16.72
CA TYR A 38 2.43 11.13 17.22
C TYR A 38 2.66 10.48 18.58
N VAL A 39 3.91 10.46 19.06
CA VAL A 39 4.31 9.81 20.32
C VAL A 39 5.06 10.80 21.20
N ASP A 40 4.46 11.15 22.33
CA ASP A 40 5.13 11.96 23.34
C ASP A 40 6.34 11.18 23.89
N SER A 41 7.55 11.60 23.51
CA SER A 41 8.79 10.91 23.84
C SER A 41 9.10 10.94 25.34
N ALA A 42 8.47 11.84 26.09
CA ALA A 42 8.64 11.96 27.53
C ALA A 42 7.90 10.86 28.32
N ASN A 43 6.89 10.21 27.71
CA ASN A 43 6.03 9.24 28.38
C ASN A 43 5.95 7.93 27.60
N LYS A 44 6.00 6.80 28.31
CA LYS A 44 5.78 5.50 27.68
C LYS A 44 4.38 5.47 27.04
N PRO A 45 4.26 5.39 25.70
CA PRO A 45 2.97 5.52 25.04
C PRO A 45 2.07 4.34 25.42
N ASN A 46 0.80 4.64 25.71
CA ASN A 46 -0.16 3.61 26.10
C ASN A 46 -0.60 2.79 24.87
N LYS A 47 -0.92 1.50 25.09
CA LYS A 47 -1.28 0.56 24.01
C LYS A 47 -2.44 1.06 23.14
N GLY A 48 -3.47 1.66 23.75
CA GLY A 48 -4.64 2.17 23.02
C GLY A 48 -4.29 3.34 22.10
N VAL A 49 -3.42 4.25 22.54
CA VAL A 49 -2.91 5.37 21.75
C VAL A 49 -2.06 4.87 20.60
N ILE A 50 -1.14 3.93 20.85
CA ILE A 50 -0.31 3.35 19.78
C ILE A 50 -1.20 2.77 18.69
N LEU A 51 -2.20 1.96 19.05
CA LEU A 51 -3.12 1.35 18.10
C LEU A 51 -3.93 2.41 17.32
N ARG A 52 -4.51 3.39 18.01
CA ARG A 52 -5.29 4.46 17.36
C ARG A 52 -4.43 5.27 16.39
N LYS A 53 -3.25 5.74 16.84
CA LYS A 53 -2.32 6.50 16.01
C LYS A 53 -1.80 5.69 14.82
N SER A 54 -1.59 4.39 15.00
CA SER A 54 -1.20 3.49 13.90
C SER A 54 -2.26 3.43 12.81
N VAL A 55 -3.54 3.32 13.19
CA VAL A 55 -4.66 3.33 12.23
C VAL A 55 -4.72 4.67 11.48
N ASP A 56 -4.63 5.78 12.20
CA ASP A 56 -4.64 7.12 11.60
C ASP A 56 -3.47 7.31 10.63
N TYR A 57 -2.28 6.85 11.01
CA TYR A 57 -1.09 6.98 10.18
C TYR A 57 -1.16 6.11 8.92
N ILE A 58 -1.68 4.88 8.99
CA ILE A 58 -1.91 4.05 7.81
C ILE A 58 -2.85 4.74 6.82
N ARG A 59 -3.94 5.35 7.30
CA ARG A 59 -4.87 6.11 6.45
C ARG A 59 -4.18 7.30 5.79
N HIS A 60 -3.37 8.02 6.54
CA HIS A 60 -2.58 9.13 6.01
C HIS A 60 -1.58 8.66 4.93
N LEU A 61 -0.87 7.55 5.16
CA LEU A 61 0.04 6.97 4.16
C LEU A 61 -0.70 6.56 2.87
N GLN A 62 -1.88 5.97 2.98
CA GLN A 62 -2.72 5.62 1.82
C GLN A 62 -3.10 6.87 0.99
N GLN A 63 -3.48 7.96 1.68
CA GLN A 63 -3.77 9.24 1.03
C GLN A 63 -2.52 9.84 0.38
N LEU A 64 -1.38 9.79 1.07
CA LEU A 64 -0.12 10.32 0.58
C LEU A 64 0.32 9.59 -0.69
N VAL A 65 0.29 8.26 -0.71
CA VAL A 65 0.60 7.45 -1.90
C VAL A 65 -0.31 7.82 -3.07
N THR A 66 -1.61 7.98 -2.81
CA THR A 66 -2.59 8.38 -3.85
C THR A 66 -2.27 9.76 -4.42
N SER A 67 -2.00 10.75 -3.56
CA SER A 67 -1.66 12.11 -3.98
C SER A 67 -0.34 12.15 -4.76
N GLN A 68 0.68 11.41 -4.31
CA GLN A 68 1.97 11.34 -4.99
C GLN A 68 1.86 10.67 -6.36
N ASN A 69 1.05 9.61 -6.50
CA ASN A 69 0.81 8.99 -7.79
C ASN A 69 0.12 9.94 -8.77
N ASN A 70 -0.90 10.68 -8.32
CA ASN A 70 -1.55 11.69 -9.16
C ASN A 70 -0.56 12.76 -9.60
N ARG A 71 0.29 13.23 -8.66
CA ARG A 71 1.30 14.24 -8.97
C ARG A 71 2.34 13.73 -9.96
N ASN A 72 2.78 12.49 -9.80
CA ASN A 72 3.71 11.86 -10.73
C ASN A 72 3.09 11.71 -12.13
N GLN A 73 1.82 11.29 -12.23
CA GLN A 73 1.10 11.23 -13.50
C GLN A 73 0.98 12.60 -14.18
N GLU A 74 0.67 13.65 -13.44
CA GLU A 74 0.64 15.03 -13.96
C GLU A 74 2.01 15.46 -14.50
N LEU A 75 3.08 15.20 -13.75
CA LEU A 75 4.43 15.56 -14.15
C LEU A 75 4.90 14.76 -15.37
N GLU A 76 4.59 13.47 -15.43
CA GLU A 76 4.85 12.62 -16.60
C GLU A 76 4.09 13.10 -17.84
N ALA A 77 2.82 13.50 -17.67
CA ALA A 77 2.02 14.07 -18.76
C ALA A 77 2.60 15.40 -19.26
N GLN A 78 3.05 16.28 -18.35
CA GLN A 78 3.71 17.54 -18.71
C GLN A 78 5.03 17.31 -19.44
N LEU A 79 5.85 16.35 -18.99
CA LEU A 79 7.08 15.98 -19.67
C LEU A 79 6.81 15.40 -21.06
N ARG A 80 5.79 14.56 -21.21
CA ARG A 80 5.37 14.04 -22.52
C ARG A 80 4.91 15.16 -23.45
N ALA A 81 4.12 16.11 -22.94
CA ALA A 81 3.67 17.27 -23.73
C ALA A 81 4.85 18.15 -24.16
N ARG A 82 5.80 18.43 -23.26
CA ARG A 82 6.99 19.24 -23.55
C ARG A 82 7.95 18.53 -24.52
N ASN A 83 8.15 17.23 -24.37
CA ASN A 83 9.03 16.44 -25.24
C ASN A 83 8.39 16.15 -26.61
N GLY A 84 7.07 16.10 -26.70
CA GLY A 84 6.33 16.02 -27.97
C GLY A 84 6.35 17.33 -28.76
N ALA A 85 6.45 18.48 -28.09
CA ALA A 85 6.56 19.79 -28.72
C ALA A 85 7.98 20.14 -29.24
N GLY A 86 8.99 19.32 -28.93
CA GLY A 86 10.37 19.50 -29.40
C GLY A 86 10.74 18.70 -30.66
N SER A 87 9.81 17.94 -31.23
CA SER A 87 10.04 17.08 -32.41
C SER A 87 9.26 17.58 -33.64
N THR A 88 9.46 18.85 -34.00
CA THR A 88 9.15 19.37 -35.35
C THR A 88 10.48 19.65 -36.04
N GLY A 89 11.04 18.62 -36.66
CA GLY A 89 12.22 18.70 -37.52
C GLY A 89 12.23 17.46 -38.41
N ASP A 90 11.62 17.62 -39.59
CA ASP A 90 11.69 16.82 -40.81
C ASP A 90 12.06 15.33 -40.72
N GLU A 91 11.15 14.46 -41.19
CA GLU A 91 11.51 13.46 -42.20
C GLU A 91 10.26 12.81 -42.84
N ASN A 92 10.15 13.02 -44.15
CA ASN A 92 9.21 12.36 -45.03
C ASN A 92 9.51 10.86 -45.10
N ASN A 93 8.61 9.99 -44.61
CA ASN A 93 8.48 8.65 -45.16
C ASN A 93 7.09 8.06 -44.88
N ALA A 94 6.35 7.78 -45.96
CA ALA A 94 5.07 7.12 -45.93
C ALA A 94 5.26 5.60 -45.72
N ASN A 95 4.88 5.06 -44.55
CA ASN A 95 4.24 3.74 -44.38
C ASN A 95 4.13 3.32 -42.90
N GLY A 96 3.02 2.68 -42.53
CA GLY A 96 2.87 1.89 -41.30
C GLY A 96 1.86 2.48 -40.31
N VAL A 97 0.56 2.22 -40.45
CA VAL A 97 -0.15 1.08 -39.81
C VAL A 97 -0.18 1.19 -38.27
N ASN A 98 -1.35 1.59 -37.76
CA ASN A 98 -2.02 1.15 -36.52
C ASN A 98 -1.27 1.11 -35.19
N GLY A 99 -1.84 1.76 -34.15
CA GLY A 99 -1.71 1.22 -32.79
C GLY A 99 -1.69 2.20 -31.60
N ALA A 100 -2.44 3.30 -31.59
CA ALA A 100 -2.73 3.98 -30.32
C ALA A 100 -3.90 3.28 -29.62
N GLY A 101 -3.64 2.08 -29.07
CA GLY A 101 -4.60 1.41 -28.21
C GLY A 101 -4.95 2.30 -26.99
N PRO A 102 -6.16 2.17 -26.43
CA PRO A 102 -6.49 2.88 -25.20
C PRO A 102 -5.45 2.52 -24.14
N GLY A 103 -4.86 3.53 -23.50
CA GLY A 103 -3.89 3.34 -22.42
C GLY A 103 -4.46 2.44 -21.32
N PRO A 104 -3.59 1.83 -20.48
CA PRO A 104 -4.02 0.89 -19.46
C PRO A 104 -5.13 1.48 -18.59
N GLN A 105 -6.28 0.80 -18.52
CA GLN A 105 -7.38 1.20 -17.66
C GLN A 105 -7.11 0.69 -16.24
N LEU A 106 -7.16 1.60 -15.27
CA LEU A 106 -7.01 1.28 -13.86
C LEU A 106 -8.38 0.94 -13.29
N GLN A 107 -8.61 -0.34 -12.99
CA GLN A 107 -9.84 -0.80 -12.33
C GLN A 107 -9.61 -0.88 -10.81
N GLN A 108 -10.50 -0.29 -10.03
CA GLN A 108 -10.52 -0.44 -8.57
C GLN A 108 -11.23 -1.74 -8.19
N ASP A 109 -10.46 -2.68 -7.64
CA ASP A 109 -10.96 -3.89 -6.98
C ASP A 109 -10.44 -3.89 -5.53
N PHE A 110 -11.33 -3.99 -4.55
CA PHE A 110 -10.98 -4.10 -3.12
C PHE A 110 -9.95 -3.07 -2.62
N GLY A 111 -9.99 -1.84 -3.14
CA GLY A 111 -9.11 -0.75 -2.71
C GLY A 111 -7.66 -0.83 -3.21
N MET A 112 -7.31 -1.80 -4.06
CA MET A 112 -5.99 -1.88 -4.69
C MET A 112 -6.11 -1.53 -6.18
N MET A 113 -5.35 -0.53 -6.64
CA MET A 113 -5.32 -0.17 -8.07
C MET A 113 -4.41 -1.15 -8.82
N ARG A 114 -4.96 -1.90 -9.77
CA ARG A 114 -4.18 -2.76 -10.67
C ARG A 114 -4.30 -2.29 -12.11
N ILE A 115 -3.20 -2.43 -12.86
CA ILE A 115 -3.14 -2.12 -14.29
C ILE A 115 -3.88 -3.24 -15.03
N VAL A 116 -5.00 -2.92 -15.67
CA VAL A 116 -5.70 -3.84 -16.58
C VAL A 116 -5.40 -3.40 -18.01
N SER A 117 -4.76 -4.27 -18.79
CA SER A 117 -4.70 -4.08 -20.24
C SER A 117 -6.10 -4.33 -20.82
N GLY A 118 -6.66 -3.34 -21.50
CA GLY A 118 -7.97 -3.45 -22.15
C GLY A 118 -7.96 -4.55 -23.22
N GLY A 119 -8.45 -5.73 -22.87
CA GLY A 119 -8.68 -6.82 -23.80
C GLY A 119 -9.88 -6.52 -24.68
N GLY A 120 -9.65 -6.40 -25.98
CA GLY A 120 -10.67 -6.18 -27.00
C GLY A 120 -11.73 -7.29 -26.99
N ASN A 121 -12.98 -6.85 -27.09
CA ASN A 121 -14.14 -7.68 -27.36
C ASN A 121 -14.13 -8.09 -28.85
N GLY A 122 -14.12 -9.39 -29.11
CA GLY A 122 -14.36 -10.02 -30.42
C GLY A 122 -14.49 -11.51 -30.16
N GLY A 123 -15.65 -12.16 -30.23
CA GLY A 123 -16.68 -12.01 -31.24
C GLY A 123 -16.54 -13.19 -32.20
N GLN A 124 -17.34 -14.24 -31.95
CA GLN A 124 -17.88 -15.23 -32.90
C GLN A 124 -16.94 -15.76 -34.01
N ASN A 125 -16.56 -17.03 -33.93
CA ASN A 125 -17.16 -18.11 -34.76
C ASN A 125 -16.71 -19.48 -34.25
#